data_AF-X7EIM4-F1
#
_entry.id   AF-X7EIM4-F1
#
_cell.length_a   1.000
_cell.length_b   1.000
_cell.length_c   1.000
_cell.angle_alpha   90.00
_cell.angle_beta   90.00
_cell.angle_gamma   90.00
#
_symmetry.space_group_name_H-M   'P 1'
#
loop_
_entity.id
_entity.type
_entity.pdbx_description
1 polymer ?
#
loop_
_entity_poly.entity_id
_entity_poly.type
_entity_poly.pdbx_seq_one_letter_code
_entity_poly.pdbx_strand_id
1 'polypeptide(L)'
;MISMKTRKQARRPASPRRGRKRGTLALIGGLFITSALLRAGEEGIQFMALAAEGAASEEGGMTAHEENADPNGKAGALLEALRERESRLDKRERDLLIRMQALRVAETQIDERMTALADAEQQLRETLALAQSAAENDLKQLTDVYAQMKPRQAAALFEQMDPEFAAGFLGRMPPQSAAAIMAGLSPDAAYRVSVMLAGRNADVPKPADPPEPAPEP
;
A
#
# COMPACT_ATOMS: atom_id res chain seq x y z
N MET A 1 43.12 -41.95 -45.77
CA MET A 1 41.96 -42.03 -44.85
C MET A 1 41.24 -40.70 -44.87
N ILE A 2 40.14 -40.65 -45.62
CA ILE A 2 39.23 -39.52 -45.78
C ILE A 2 38.11 -39.73 -44.76
N SER A 3 37.78 -38.72 -43.95
CA SER A 3 36.54 -38.74 -43.16
C SER A 3 35.76 -37.47 -43.40
N MET A 4 34.59 -37.69 -43.99
CA MET A 4 33.59 -36.71 -44.39
C MET A 4 32.94 -36.10 -43.13
N LYS A 5 32.66 -34.80 -43.15
CA LYS A 5 31.55 -34.28 -42.35
C LYS A 5 30.74 -33.25 -43.13
N THR A 6 29.46 -33.54 -43.13
CA THR A 6 28.40 -33.11 -44.03
C THR A 6 27.78 -31.79 -43.60
N ARG A 7 27.38 -30.97 -44.59
CA ARG A 7 26.46 -29.83 -44.46
C ARG A 7 25.12 -30.29 -43.86
N LYS A 8 24.57 -29.56 -42.88
CA LYS A 8 23.11 -29.43 -42.72
C LYS A 8 22.69 -28.19 -41.90
N GLN A 9 22.26 -27.19 -42.66
CA GLN A 9 21.06 -26.34 -42.51
C GLN A 9 20.69 -25.71 -41.15
N ALA A 10 20.55 -24.38 -41.20
CA ALA A 10 20.01 -23.47 -40.21
C ALA A 10 18.58 -23.83 -39.76
N ARG A 11 18.32 -23.74 -38.45
CA ARG A 11 16.98 -23.83 -37.85
C ARG A 11 16.58 -22.46 -37.31
N ARG A 12 15.50 -21.90 -37.88
CA ARG A 12 14.80 -20.70 -37.40
C ARG A 12 13.95 -21.02 -36.16
N PRO A 13 13.73 -20.06 -35.24
CA PRO A 13 12.93 -20.30 -34.04
C PRO A 13 11.42 -20.30 -34.35
N ALA A 14 10.68 -21.16 -33.65
CA ALA A 14 9.23 -21.29 -33.74
C ALA A 14 8.52 -20.22 -32.88
N SER A 15 7.54 -19.53 -33.46
CA SER A 15 6.64 -18.62 -32.71
C SER A 15 5.49 -19.39 -32.05
N PRO A 16 5.05 -19.03 -30.83
CA PRO A 16 3.85 -19.62 -30.25
C PRO A 16 2.59 -19.00 -30.86
N ARG A 17 1.60 -19.87 -31.13
CA ARG A 17 0.28 -19.52 -31.66
C ARG A 17 -0.56 -18.81 -30.58
N ARG A 18 -1.05 -17.61 -30.89
CA ARG A 18 -1.95 -16.81 -30.04
C ARG A 18 -3.35 -17.44 -30.01
N GLY A 19 -3.69 -18.08 -28.89
CA GLY A 19 -5.03 -18.60 -28.61
C GLY A 19 -6.06 -17.48 -28.44
N ARG A 20 -7.20 -17.66 -29.08
CA ARG A 20 -8.31 -16.73 -29.27
C ARG A 20 -9.01 -16.43 -27.93
N LYS A 21 -8.67 -15.32 -27.27
CA LYS A 21 -9.35 -14.78 -26.06
C LYS A 21 -10.75 -14.21 -26.39
N ARG A 22 -11.67 -15.05 -26.92
CA ARG A 22 -13.07 -14.67 -27.19
C ARG A 22 -14.05 -15.10 -26.10
N GLY A 23 -13.64 -15.97 -25.17
CA GLY A 23 -14.50 -16.48 -24.11
C GLY A 23 -14.79 -15.47 -22.99
N THR A 24 -13.78 -14.72 -22.55
CA THR A 24 -13.95 -13.77 -21.44
C THR A 24 -14.72 -12.52 -21.84
N LEU A 25 -14.52 -12.00 -23.06
CA LEU A 25 -15.35 -10.89 -23.56
C LEU A 25 -16.82 -11.28 -23.76
N ALA A 26 -17.08 -12.52 -24.21
CA ALA A 26 -18.45 -13.01 -24.34
C ALA A 26 -19.11 -13.21 -22.95
N LEU A 27 -18.35 -13.64 -21.95
CA LEU A 27 -18.83 -13.75 -20.56
C LEU A 27 -19.13 -12.38 -19.94
N ILE A 28 -18.24 -11.40 -20.11
CA ILE A 28 -18.44 -10.03 -19.60
C ILE A 28 -19.62 -9.36 -20.33
N GLY A 29 -19.70 -9.52 -21.66
CA GLY A 29 -20.83 -9.00 -22.45
C GLY A 29 -22.16 -9.64 -22.07
N GLY A 30 -22.19 -10.96 -21.84
CA GLY A 30 -23.38 -11.67 -21.35
C GLY A 30 -23.82 -11.19 -19.98
N LEU A 31 -22.87 -10.96 -19.06
CA LEU A 31 -23.13 -10.44 -17.72
C LEU A 31 -23.71 -9.01 -17.76
N PHE A 32 -23.21 -8.16 -18.66
CA PHE A 32 -23.73 -6.81 -18.84
C PHE A 32 -25.14 -6.80 -19.44
N ILE A 33 -25.44 -7.67 -20.41
CA ILE A 33 -26.78 -7.76 -21.02
C ILE A 33 -27.80 -8.31 -20.01
N THR A 34 -27.42 -9.32 -19.22
CA THR A 34 -28.28 -9.85 -18.15
C THR A 34 -28.47 -8.83 -17.02
N SER A 35 -27.44 -8.08 -16.65
CA SER A 35 -27.56 -6.97 -15.69
C SER A 35 -28.44 -5.83 -16.22
N ALA A 36 -28.34 -5.50 -17.51
CA ALA A 36 -29.19 -4.49 -18.15
C ALA A 36 -30.67 -4.94 -18.19
N LEU A 37 -30.95 -6.22 -18.45
CA LEU A 37 -32.31 -6.77 -18.44
C LEU A 37 -32.91 -6.78 -17.02
N LEU A 38 -32.11 -7.11 -16.00
CA LEU A 38 -32.56 -7.08 -14.61
C LEU A 38 -32.80 -5.64 -14.12
N ARG A 39 -32.06 -4.66 -14.65
CA ARG A 39 -32.27 -3.23 -14.34
C ARG A 39 -33.41 -2.59 -15.14
N ALA A 40 -33.73 -3.12 -16.32
CA ALA A 40 -34.83 -2.66 -17.16
C ALA A 40 -36.21 -3.20 -16.75
N GLY A 41 -36.27 -4.14 -15.80
CA GLY A 41 -37.50 -4.80 -15.36
C GLY A 41 -38.49 -3.93 -14.58
N GLU A 42 -38.07 -2.81 -13.99
CA GLU A 42 -38.99 -1.96 -13.18
C GLU A 42 -39.01 -0.47 -13.57
N GLU A 43 -38.01 0.06 -14.30
CA GLU A 43 -37.98 1.51 -14.65
C GLU A 43 -37.93 1.78 -16.18
N GLY A 44 -37.66 0.78 -17.02
CA GLY A 44 -37.46 0.99 -18.46
C GLY A 44 -38.74 1.23 -19.28
N ILE A 45 -39.88 0.73 -18.80
CA ILE A 45 -41.17 0.83 -19.49
C ILE A 45 -41.76 2.25 -19.36
N GLN A 46 -41.46 2.97 -18.27
CA GLN A 46 -42.00 4.31 -18.01
C GLN A 46 -41.32 5.39 -18.86
N PHE A 47 -40.03 5.25 -19.18
CA PHE A 47 -39.31 6.21 -20.01
C PHE A 47 -39.78 6.21 -21.48
N MET A 48 -40.21 5.06 -21.99
CA MET A 48 -40.79 4.95 -23.34
C MET A 48 -42.24 5.46 -23.43
N ALA A 49 -43.00 5.41 -22.32
CA ALA A 49 -44.35 5.96 -22.25
C ALA A 49 -44.32 7.51 -22.21
N LEU A 50 -43.42 8.10 -21.41
CA LEU A 50 -43.22 9.56 -21.34
C LEU A 50 -42.75 10.17 -22.67
N ALA A 51 -41.97 9.43 -23.46
CA ALA A 51 -41.54 9.87 -24.79
C ALA A 51 -42.66 9.88 -25.83
N ALA A 52 -43.71 9.06 -25.65
CA ALA A 52 -44.89 9.04 -26.52
C ALA A 52 -45.90 10.14 -26.14
N GLU A 53 -45.94 10.54 -24.87
CA GLU A 53 -46.86 11.56 -24.35
C GLU A 53 -46.34 12.99 -24.59
N GLY A 54 -45.03 13.18 -24.79
CA GLY A 54 -44.42 14.48 -25.11
C GLY A 54 -44.68 15.02 -26.53
N ALA A 55 -45.34 14.25 -27.41
CA ALA A 55 -45.61 14.65 -28.80
C ALA A 55 -47.08 15.08 -29.06
N ALA A 56 -47.94 15.09 -28.03
CA ALA A 56 -49.39 15.30 -28.21
C ALA A 56 -49.96 16.55 -27.50
N SER A 57 -49.11 17.50 -27.10
CA SER A 57 -49.55 18.66 -26.31
C SER A 57 -49.09 19.99 -26.91
N GLU A 58 -49.54 20.27 -28.14
CA GLU A 58 -49.79 21.65 -28.54
C GLU A 58 -51.26 21.76 -28.94
N GLU A 59 -52.07 22.33 -28.05
CA GLU A 59 -53.09 23.36 -28.34
C GLU A 59 -53.96 23.58 -27.10
N GLY A 60 -54.13 24.85 -26.71
CA GLY A 60 -55.33 25.26 -25.97
C GLY A 60 -55.10 26.14 -24.75
N GLY A 61 -55.27 27.44 -24.94
CA GLY A 61 -56.17 28.22 -24.07
C GLY A 61 -55.56 28.86 -22.83
N MET A 62 -55.13 30.11 -23.00
CA MET A 62 -55.12 31.10 -21.92
C MET A 62 -56.57 31.28 -21.41
N THR A 63 -56.87 30.79 -20.21
CA THR A 63 -57.99 31.30 -19.42
C THR A 63 -57.49 31.64 -18.03
N ALA A 64 -57.40 32.95 -17.78
CA ALA A 64 -57.42 33.47 -16.43
C ALA A 64 -58.71 33.00 -15.75
N HIS A 65 -58.55 32.21 -14.69
CA HIS A 65 -59.57 32.00 -13.67
C HIS A 65 -58.97 32.43 -12.34
N GLU A 66 -59.21 33.70 -11.98
CA GLU A 66 -59.43 34.04 -10.58
C GLU A 66 -60.78 33.42 -10.20
N GLU A 67 -60.75 32.28 -9.52
CA GLU A 67 -61.94 31.75 -8.86
C GLU A 67 -61.56 31.21 -7.49
N ASN A 68 -62.22 31.80 -6.48
CA ASN A 68 -62.28 31.44 -5.07
C ASN A 68 -61.44 30.24 -4.64
N ALA A 69 -60.25 30.54 -4.12
CA ALA A 69 -59.54 29.59 -3.30
C ALA A 69 -60.33 29.32 -2.03
N ASP A 70 -60.92 28.12 -1.93
CA ASP A 70 -61.38 27.59 -0.67
C ASP A 70 -60.22 27.66 0.34
N PRO A 71 -60.32 28.50 1.38
CA PRO A 71 -59.25 28.61 2.39
C PRO A 71 -58.97 27.27 3.07
N ASN A 72 -59.96 26.36 3.13
CA ASN A 72 -59.76 25.01 3.65
C ASN A 72 -58.96 24.10 2.70
N GLY A 73 -59.15 24.22 1.37
CA GLY A 73 -58.40 23.45 0.39
C GLY A 73 -56.90 23.82 0.36
N LYS A 74 -56.59 25.12 0.43
CA LYS A 74 -55.20 25.60 0.57
C LYS A 74 -54.56 25.18 1.89
N ALA A 75 -55.31 25.21 2.98
CA ALA A 75 -54.84 24.72 4.29
C ALA A 75 -54.55 23.22 4.27
N GLY A 76 -55.39 22.41 3.61
CA GLY A 76 -55.16 20.97 3.44
C GLY A 76 -53.89 20.65 2.65
N ALA A 77 -53.66 21.35 1.52
CA ALA A 77 -52.45 21.18 0.72
C ALA A 77 -51.17 21.57 1.48
N LEU A 78 -51.22 22.65 2.28
CA LEU A 78 -50.11 23.06 3.13
C LEU A 78 -49.80 22.02 4.22
N LEU A 79 -50.83 21.47 4.87
CA LEU A 79 -50.65 20.41 5.88
C LEU A 79 -50.02 19.15 5.28
N GLU A 80 -50.40 18.77 4.07
CA GLU A 80 -49.82 17.61 3.40
C GLU A 80 -48.35 17.83 3.03
N ALA A 81 -48.00 19.01 2.51
CA ALA A 81 -46.61 19.39 2.24
C ALA A 81 -45.74 19.41 3.51
N LEU A 82 -46.32 19.83 4.65
CA LEU A 82 -45.64 19.77 5.94
C LEU A 82 -45.42 18.33 6.42
N ARG A 83 -46.41 17.44 6.29
CA ARG A 83 -46.26 16.01 6.62
C ARG A 83 -45.22 15.31 5.76
N GLU A 84 -45.18 15.61 4.47
CA GLU A 84 -44.16 15.05 3.57
C GLU A 84 -42.75 15.53 3.97
N ARG A 85 -42.62 16.81 4.33
CA ARG A 85 -41.37 17.37 4.83
C ARG A 85 -40.95 16.73 6.15
N GLU A 86 -41.88 16.54 7.09
CA GLU A 86 -41.65 15.85 8.37
C GLU A 86 -41.15 14.42 8.13
N SER A 87 -41.85 13.65 7.29
CA SER A 87 -41.42 12.29 6.94
C SER A 87 -40.02 12.24 6.31
N ARG A 88 -39.66 13.21 5.48
CA ARG A 88 -38.31 13.33 4.91
C ARG A 88 -37.26 13.68 5.96
N LEU A 89 -37.59 14.53 6.93
CA LEU A 89 -36.70 14.86 8.04
C LEU A 89 -36.50 13.67 8.97
N ASP A 90 -37.57 12.94 9.32
CA ASP A 90 -37.50 11.75 10.16
C ASP A 90 -36.65 10.64 9.54
N LYS A 91 -36.70 10.48 8.21
CA LYS A 91 -35.83 9.54 7.48
C LYS A 91 -34.36 9.97 7.60
N ARG A 92 -34.07 11.25 7.34
CA ARG A 92 -32.70 11.78 7.44
C ARG A 92 -32.15 11.71 8.85
N GLU A 93 -32.96 12.00 9.86
CA GLU A 93 -32.54 11.91 11.26
C GLU A 93 -32.20 10.47 11.65
N ARG A 94 -33.03 9.50 11.25
CA ARG A 94 -32.72 8.07 11.43
C ARG A 94 -31.42 7.65 10.74
N ASP A 95 -31.21 8.07 9.49
CA ASP A 95 -29.99 7.75 8.74
C ASP A 95 -28.74 8.36 9.41
N LEU A 96 -28.85 9.60 9.90
CA LEU A 96 -27.76 10.27 10.63
C LEU A 96 -27.46 9.56 11.95
N LEU A 97 -28.47 9.16 12.72
CA LEU A 97 -28.29 8.41 13.96
C LEU A 97 -27.57 7.08 13.73
N ILE A 98 -27.97 6.33 12.69
CA ILE A 98 -27.30 5.09 12.29
C ILE A 98 -25.83 5.36 11.93
N ARG A 99 -25.57 6.38 11.13
CA ARG A 99 -24.20 6.75 10.72
C ARG A 99 -23.34 7.17 11.90
N MET A 100 -23.88 7.96 12.83
CA MET A 100 -23.17 8.38 14.04
C MET A 100 -22.81 7.19 14.93
N GLN A 101 -23.71 6.21 15.06
CA GLN A 101 -23.42 4.99 15.80
C GLN A 101 -22.33 4.16 15.13
N ALA A 102 -22.39 4.00 13.81
CA ALA A 102 -21.37 3.30 13.04
C ALA A 102 -19.98 3.97 13.15
N LEU A 103 -19.93 5.30 13.06
CA LEU A 103 -18.70 6.06 13.24
C LEU A 103 -18.12 5.90 14.64
N ARG A 104 -18.94 5.98 15.69
CA ARG A 104 -18.47 5.79 17.06
C ARG A 104 -17.83 4.41 17.28
N VAL A 105 -18.44 3.36 16.71
CA VAL A 105 -17.89 2.00 16.76
C VAL A 105 -16.56 1.93 16.00
N ALA A 106 -16.47 2.57 14.83
CA ALA A 106 -15.23 2.61 14.05
C ALA A 106 -14.11 3.37 14.78
N GLU A 107 -14.42 4.52 15.40
CA GLU A 107 -13.48 5.29 16.22
C GLU A 107 -12.91 4.43 17.36
N THR A 108 -13.77 3.75 18.12
CA THR A 108 -13.31 2.85 19.19
C THR A 108 -12.41 1.73 18.66
N GLN A 109 -12.76 1.10 17.54
CA GLN A 109 -11.94 0.06 16.94
C GLN A 109 -10.59 0.59 16.43
N ILE A 110 -10.55 1.82 15.92
CA ILE A 110 -9.31 2.46 15.48
C ILE A 110 -8.42 2.72 16.71
N ASP A 111 -8.96 3.29 17.78
CA ASP A 111 -8.21 3.58 19.01
C ASP A 111 -7.64 2.30 19.65
N GLU A 112 -8.44 1.23 19.70
CA GLU A 112 -7.99 -0.09 20.16
C GLU A 112 -6.83 -0.63 19.29
N ARG A 113 -6.95 -0.53 17.96
CA ARG A 113 -5.90 -0.98 17.04
C ARG A 113 -4.64 -0.14 17.14
N MET A 114 -4.77 1.18 17.27
CA MET A 114 -3.63 2.08 17.44
C MET A 114 -2.87 1.78 18.74
N THR A 115 -3.60 1.52 19.83
CA THR A 115 -3.01 1.13 21.10
C THR A 115 -2.30 -0.22 20.99
N ALA A 116 -2.95 -1.23 20.39
CA ALA A 116 -2.34 -2.53 20.18
C ALA A 116 -1.09 -2.48 19.27
N LEU A 117 -1.09 -1.62 18.24
CA LEU A 117 0.07 -1.40 17.39
C LEU A 117 1.23 -0.73 18.13
N ALA A 118 0.95 0.29 18.95
CA ALA A 118 1.96 0.95 19.75
C ALA A 118 2.60 -0.01 20.76
N ASP A 119 1.80 -0.84 21.42
CA ASP A 119 2.28 -1.87 22.34
C ASP A 119 3.13 -2.92 21.62
N ALA A 120 2.69 -3.39 20.45
CA ALA A 120 3.44 -4.34 19.64
C ALA A 120 4.77 -3.75 19.14
N GLU A 121 4.80 -2.48 18.72
CA GLU A 121 6.04 -1.78 18.33
C GLU A 121 7.00 -1.69 19.52
N GLN A 122 6.49 -1.35 20.70
CA GLN A 122 7.32 -1.27 21.90
C GLN A 122 7.90 -2.64 22.27
N GLN A 123 7.10 -3.70 22.29
CA GLN A 123 7.58 -5.07 22.53
C GLN A 123 8.62 -5.52 21.50
N LEU A 124 8.41 -5.16 20.22
CA LEU A 124 9.39 -5.43 19.17
C LEU A 124 10.70 -4.69 19.42
N ARG A 125 10.66 -3.40 19.77
CA ARG A 125 11.87 -2.64 20.11
C ARG A 125 12.61 -3.22 21.31
N GLU A 126 11.88 -3.62 22.35
CA GLU A 126 12.46 -4.24 23.55
C GLU A 126 13.11 -5.59 23.23
N THR A 127 12.44 -6.45 22.46
CA THR A 127 13.00 -7.75 22.05
C THR A 127 14.22 -7.59 21.14
N LEU A 128 14.21 -6.64 20.20
CA LEU A 128 15.38 -6.31 19.38
C LEU A 128 16.53 -5.79 20.24
N ALA A 129 16.27 -4.90 21.19
CA ALA A 129 17.28 -4.38 22.11
C ALA A 129 17.89 -5.49 22.99
N LEU A 130 17.07 -6.40 23.52
CA LEU A 130 17.54 -7.55 24.29
C LEU A 130 18.41 -8.48 23.44
N ALA A 131 17.96 -8.82 22.22
CA ALA A 131 18.71 -9.65 21.29
C ALA A 131 20.05 -9.02 20.90
N GLN A 132 20.09 -7.70 20.74
CA GLN A 132 21.30 -6.96 20.40
C GLN A 132 22.29 -6.86 21.58
N SER A 133 21.80 -6.71 22.81
CA SER A 133 22.64 -6.45 23.99
C SER A 133 23.62 -7.59 24.34
N ALA A 134 23.20 -8.85 24.29
CA ALA A 134 24.05 -9.97 24.67
C ALA A 134 25.19 -10.17 23.66
N ALA A 135 24.86 -10.16 22.36
CA ALA A 135 25.84 -10.27 21.29
C ALA A 135 26.81 -9.08 21.27
N GLU A 136 26.32 -7.86 21.53
CA GLU A 136 27.17 -6.67 21.60
C GLU A 136 28.14 -6.71 22.78
N ASN A 137 27.71 -7.19 23.95
CA ASN A 137 28.59 -7.32 25.12
C ASN A 137 29.74 -8.28 24.86
N ASP A 138 29.47 -9.45 24.28
CA ASP A 138 30.51 -10.44 23.97
C ASP A 138 31.49 -9.90 22.91
N LEU A 139 30.97 -9.25 21.86
CA LEU A 139 31.80 -8.61 20.83
C LEU A 139 32.63 -7.47 21.41
N LYS A 140 32.09 -6.69 22.34
CA LYS A 140 32.81 -5.62 23.03
C LYS A 140 33.97 -6.19 23.82
N GLN A 141 33.75 -7.25 24.61
CA GLN A 141 34.82 -7.89 25.37
C GLN A 141 35.94 -8.40 24.47
N LEU A 142 35.61 -9.08 23.36
CA LEU A 142 36.60 -9.55 22.39
C LEU A 142 37.36 -8.38 21.76
N THR A 143 36.66 -7.31 21.39
CA THR A 143 37.29 -6.12 20.80
C THR A 143 38.24 -5.44 21.80
N ASP A 144 37.84 -5.35 23.08
CA ASP A 144 38.65 -4.78 24.14
C ASP A 144 39.96 -5.57 24.36
N VAL A 145 39.90 -6.91 24.28
CA VAL A 145 41.09 -7.78 24.36
C VAL A 145 42.08 -7.46 23.25
N TYR A 146 41.61 -7.35 22.00
CA TYR A 146 42.49 -6.98 20.88
C TYR A 146 42.98 -5.53 20.97
N ALA A 147 42.16 -4.62 21.49
CA ALA A 147 42.51 -3.21 21.65
C ALA A 147 43.61 -2.97 22.69
N GLN A 148 43.69 -3.81 23.71
CA GLN A 148 44.71 -3.75 24.76
C GLN A 148 46.01 -4.48 24.40
N MET A 149 46.00 -5.30 23.34
CA MET A 149 47.18 -6.00 22.86
C MET A 149 48.16 -5.05 22.16
N LYS A 150 49.45 -5.43 22.07
CA LYS A 150 50.45 -4.64 21.35
C LYS A 150 50.03 -4.48 19.88
N PRO A 151 50.00 -3.26 19.32
CA PRO A 151 49.50 -3.03 17.97
C PRO A 151 50.18 -3.89 16.88
N ARG A 152 51.49 -4.12 17.00
CA ARG A 152 52.22 -5.00 16.07
C ARG A 152 51.77 -6.47 16.12
N GLN A 153 51.45 -6.97 17.31
CA GLN A 153 50.94 -8.34 17.47
C GLN A 153 49.51 -8.45 16.94
N ALA A 154 48.68 -7.44 17.22
CA ALA A 154 47.33 -7.37 16.69
C ALA A 154 47.31 -7.29 15.16
N ALA A 155 48.14 -6.43 14.56
CA ALA A 155 48.24 -6.33 13.11
C ALA A 155 48.57 -7.67 12.42
N ALA A 156 49.51 -8.44 12.97
CA ALA A 156 49.85 -9.76 12.43
C ALA A 156 48.67 -10.76 12.48
N LEU A 157 47.83 -10.68 13.50
CA LEU A 157 46.61 -11.50 13.61
C LEU A 157 45.53 -11.02 12.63
N PHE A 158 45.33 -9.70 12.51
CA PHE A 158 44.36 -9.11 11.57
C PHE A 158 44.75 -9.35 10.10
N GLU A 159 46.03 -9.51 9.78
CA GLU A 159 46.49 -9.89 8.44
C GLU A 159 46.07 -11.30 8.02
N GLN A 160 45.97 -12.22 8.98
CA GLN A 160 45.56 -13.61 8.75
C GLN A 160 44.04 -13.79 8.83
N MET A 161 43.34 -12.78 9.32
CA MET A 161 41.91 -12.78 9.55
C MET A 161 41.13 -12.51 8.26
N ASP A 162 39.89 -13.00 8.20
CA ASP A 162 38.99 -12.64 7.11
C ASP A 162 38.76 -11.10 7.06
N PRO A 163 38.87 -10.45 5.89
CA PRO A 163 38.75 -8.99 5.78
C PRO A 163 37.41 -8.42 6.28
N GLU A 164 36.31 -9.17 6.15
CA GLU A 164 34.99 -8.73 6.59
C GLU A 164 34.90 -8.73 8.13
N PHE A 165 35.44 -9.78 8.74
CA PHE A 165 35.53 -9.88 10.20
C PHE A 165 36.47 -8.82 10.77
N ALA A 166 37.66 -8.64 10.18
CA ALA A 166 38.62 -7.60 10.57
C ALA A 166 38.00 -6.19 10.53
N ALA A 167 37.23 -5.87 9.47
CA ALA A 167 36.49 -4.61 9.37
C ALA A 167 35.45 -4.46 10.49
N GLY A 168 34.75 -5.54 10.82
CA GLY A 168 33.78 -5.59 11.91
C GLY A 168 34.36 -5.23 13.28
N PHE A 169 35.57 -5.72 13.60
CA PHE A 169 36.29 -5.41 14.84
C PHE A 169 36.85 -4.00 14.86
N LEU A 170 37.56 -3.58 13.79
CA LEU A 170 38.13 -2.24 13.72
C LEU A 170 37.06 -1.15 13.79
N GLY A 171 35.90 -1.38 13.19
CA GLY A 171 34.76 -0.45 13.25
C GLY A 171 34.07 -0.36 14.61
N ARG A 172 34.34 -1.26 15.56
CA ARG A 172 33.79 -1.26 16.93
C ARG A 172 34.82 -0.92 18.00
N MET A 173 36.10 -0.93 17.64
CA MET A 173 37.23 -0.64 18.52
C MET A 173 37.42 0.87 18.73
N PRO A 174 38.03 1.32 19.85
CA PRO A 174 38.46 2.70 19.99
C PRO A 174 39.32 3.18 18.80
N PRO A 175 39.08 4.39 18.27
CA PRO A 175 39.68 4.85 17.02
C PRO A 175 41.21 4.92 17.09
N GLN A 176 41.77 5.19 18.27
CA GLN A 176 43.22 5.23 18.50
C GLN A 176 43.86 3.84 18.33
N SER A 177 43.28 2.80 18.95
CA SER A 177 43.75 1.43 18.82
C SER A 177 43.58 0.92 17.39
N ALA A 178 42.43 1.22 16.76
CA ALA A 178 42.18 0.84 15.37
C ALA A 178 43.21 1.46 14.41
N ALA A 179 43.52 2.76 14.57
CA ALA A 179 44.54 3.43 13.78
C ALA A 179 45.94 2.82 13.99
N ALA A 180 46.30 2.48 15.22
CA ALA A 180 47.58 1.85 15.54
C ALA A 180 47.72 0.44 14.92
N ILE A 181 46.63 -0.33 14.86
CA ILE A 181 46.59 -1.64 14.20
C ILE A 181 46.68 -1.46 12.68
N MET A 182 45.89 -0.55 12.09
CA MET A 182 45.92 -0.25 10.66
C MET A 182 47.32 0.17 10.17
N ALA A 183 48.05 0.94 10.98
CA ALA A 183 49.43 1.35 10.69
C ALA A 183 50.42 0.17 10.69
N GLY A 184 50.08 -0.95 11.32
CA GLY A 184 50.89 -2.16 11.35
C GLY A 184 50.56 -3.17 10.25
N LEU A 185 49.49 -2.96 9.47
CA LEU A 185 49.07 -3.86 8.39
C LEU A 185 49.86 -3.58 7.10
N SER A 186 49.99 -4.59 6.24
CA SER A 186 50.39 -4.37 4.86
C SER A 186 49.38 -3.49 4.09
N PRO A 187 49.83 -2.73 3.08
CA PRO A 187 48.94 -1.84 2.31
C PRO A 187 47.75 -2.57 1.66
N ASP A 188 47.96 -3.80 1.20
CA ASP A 188 46.91 -4.63 0.58
C ASP A 188 45.86 -5.07 1.61
N ALA A 189 46.27 -5.53 2.79
CA ALA A 189 45.35 -5.88 3.87
C ALA A 189 44.55 -4.67 4.36
N ALA A 190 45.20 -3.53 4.57
CA ALA A 190 44.56 -2.28 4.97
C ALA A 190 43.50 -1.81 3.96
N TYR A 191 43.78 -1.93 2.65
CA TYR A 191 42.83 -1.60 1.59
C TYR A 191 41.59 -2.51 1.64
N ARG A 192 41.78 -3.84 1.68
CA ARG A 192 40.66 -4.80 1.72
C ARG A 192 39.72 -4.54 2.89
N VAL A 193 40.28 -4.34 4.09
CA VAL A 193 39.51 -4.10 5.31
C VAL A 193 38.77 -2.76 5.23
N SER A 194 39.39 -1.73 4.65
CA SER A 194 38.79 -0.40 4.50
C SER A 194 37.61 -0.40 3.53
N VAL A 195 37.68 -1.17 2.44
CA VAL A 195 36.54 -1.35 1.52
C VAL A 195 35.37 -2.04 2.21
N MET A 196 35.63 -3.11 2.96
CA MET A 196 34.58 -3.81 3.72
C MET A 196 33.95 -2.92 4.80
N LEU A 197 34.77 -2.13 5.50
CA LEU A 197 34.29 -1.20 6.53
C LEU A 197 33.37 -0.12 5.93
N ALA A 198 33.71 0.40 4.74
CA ALA A 198 32.88 1.38 4.04
C ALA A 198 31.57 0.77 3.50
N GLY A 199 31.58 -0.50 3.09
CA GLY A 199 30.42 -1.20 2.55
C GLY A 199 29.34 -1.57 3.58
N ARG A 200 29.69 -1.66 4.87
CA ARG A 200 28.81 -2.23 5.93
C ARG A 200 27.44 -1.54 6.10
N ASN A 201 27.32 -0.26 5.73
CA ASN A 201 26.08 0.51 5.86
C ASN A 201 25.31 0.67 4.53
N ALA A 202 25.79 0.06 3.44
CA ALA A 202 25.17 0.19 2.13
C ALA A 202 23.87 -0.63 1.99
N ASP A 203 23.71 -1.69 2.80
CA ASP A 203 22.61 -2.66 2.71
C ASP A 203 21.42 -2.39 3.65
N VAL A 204 21.37 -1.23 4.31
CA VAL A 204 20.21 -0.86 5.15
C VAL A 204 19.00 -0.55 4.25
N PRO A 205 17.86 -1.25 4.40
CA PRO A 205 16.65 -0.93 3.64
C PRO A 205 16.25 0.52 3.90
N LYS A 206 16.16 1.32 2.82
CA LYS A 206 15.64 2.69 2.92
C LYS A 206 14.18 2.61 3.39
N PRO A 207 13.74 3.49 4.30
CA PRO A 207 12.33 3.60 4.63
C PRO A 207 11.53 3.72 3.33
N ALA A 208 10.52 2.87 3.16
CA ALA A 208 9.61 2.98 2.04
C ALA A 208 9.01 4.40 2.06
N ASP A 209 8.98 5.05 0.89
CA ASP A 209 8.34 6.36 0.76
C ASP A 209 6.92 6.29 1.34
N PRO A 210 6.46 7.31 2.09
CA PRO A 210 5.11 7.32 2.61
C PRO A 210 4.11 7.14 1.45
N PRO A 211 3.03 6.36 1.65
CA PRO A 211 2.06 6.11 0.60
C PRO A 211 1.56 7.44 0.04
N GLU A 212 1.63 7.56 -1.29
CA GLU A 212 1.21 8.75 -2.02
C GLU A 212 -0.23 9.11 -1.62
N PRO A 213 -0.52 10.38 -1.28
CA PRO A 213 -1.87 10.78 -0.91
C PRO A 213 -2.83 10.42 -2.05
N ALA A 214 -3.95 9.80 -1.69
CA ALA A 214 -4.98 9.40 -2.64
C ALA A 214 -5.40 10.62 -3.50
N PRO A 215 -5.68 10.43 -4.80
CA PRO A 215 -6.11 11.52 -5.65
C PRO A 215 -7.37 12.15 -5.06
N GLU A 216 -7.32 13.45 -4.81
CA GLU A 216 -8.48 14.23 -4.38
C GLU A 216 -9.59 14.16 -5.43
N PRO A 217 -10.87 14.09 -5.01
CA PRO A 217 -12.01 13.91 -5.91
C PRO A 217 -12.30 15.12 -6.81
#